data_AF-A0A383ARF1-F1
#
_entry.id   AF-A0A383ARF1-F1
#
_cell.length_a   1.000
_cell.length_b   1.000
_cell.length_c   1.000
_cell.angle_alpha   90.00
_cell.angle_beta   90.00
_cell.angle_gamma   90.00
#
_symmetry.space_group_name_H-M   'P 1'
#
loop_
_entity.id
_entity.type
_entity.pdbx_description
1 polymer ?
#
loop_
_entity_poly.entity_id
_entity_poly.type
_entity_poly.pdbx_seq_one_letter_code
_entity_poly.pdbx_strand_id
1 'polypeptide(L)'
;MRNLYRQLLHYSVEQRIKKLERQGKNFNREKIVKEMEAVNPIAIFMVFGGLIWFVDDSFKFGMFNLLLPYLRIIFYVLILIGLNHYFGWIRVKK
;
A
#
# COMPACT_ATOMS: atom_id res chain seq x y z
N MET A 1 -3.99 15.84 -12.88
CA MET A 1 -3.64 15.22 -11.57
C MET A 1 -3.71 13.69 -11.58
N ARG A 2 -3.09 13.01 -12.57
CA ARG A 2 -3.06 11.53 -12.66
C ARG A 2 -1.67 10.95 -12.34
N ASN A 3 -0.73 11.80 -11.90
CA ASN A 3 0.71 11.47 -11.85
C ASN A 3 1.29 11.26 -10.45
N LEU A 4 0.67 11.72 -9.35
CA LEU A 4 1.28 11.59 -8.02
C LEU A 4 1.39 10.13 -7.56
N TYR A 5 0.31 9.36 -7.68
CA TYR A 5 0.33 7.92 -7.34
C TYR A 5 1.33 7.15 -8.21
N ARG A 6 1.38 7.47 -9.52
CA ARG A 6 2.30 6.84 -10.47
C ARG A 6 3.76 7.21 -10.19
N GLN A 7 4.02 8.45 -9.76
CA GLN A 7 5.34 8.92 -9.32
C GLN A 7 5.77 8.24 -8.01
N LEU A 8 4.88 8.12 -7.02
CA LEU A 8 5.14 7.38 -5.78
C LEU A 8 5.46 5.91 -6.06
N LEU A 9 4.71 5.29 -6.98
CA LEU A 9 4.99 3.95 -7.47
C LEU A 9 6.38 3.85 -8.10
N HIS A 10 6.70 4.73 -9.04
CA HIS A 10 8.00 4.74 -9.70
C HIS A 10 9.14 4.88 -8.69
N TYR A 11 8.99 5.80 -7.73
CA TYR A 11 9.96 6.04 -6.68
C TYR A 11 10.13 4.81 -5.76
N SER A 12 9.03 4.17 -5.35
CA SER A 12 9.06 2.95 -4.53
C SER A 12 9.77 1.78 -5.25
N VAL A 13 9.53 1.64 -6.56
CA VAL A 13 10.16 0.64 -7.41
C VAL A 13 11.66 0.92 -7.56
N GLU A 14 12.04 2.16 -7.85
CA GLU A 14 13.45 2.57 -7.94
C GLU A 14 14.22 2.34 -6.65
N GLN A 15 13.64 2.67 -5.48
CA GLN A 15 14.28 2.41 -4.19
C GLN A 15 14.56 0.92 -3.99
N ARG A 16 13.60 0.05 -4.34
CA ARG A 16 13.76 -1.40 -4.17
C ARG A 16 14.75 -1.99 -5.17
N ILE A 17 14.78 -1.47 -6.40
CA ILE A 17 15.79 -1.81 -7.40
C ILE A 17 17.19 -1.42 -6.90
N LYS A 18 17.40 -0.17 -6.47
CA LYS A 18 18.69 0.28 -5.91
C LYS A 18 19.14 -0.57 -4.72
N LYS A 19 18.21 -1.01 -3.87
CA LYS A 19 18.52 -1.90 -2.74
C LYS A 19 18.97 -3.29 -3.21
N LEU A 20 18.35 -3.84 -4.27
CA LEU A 20 18.69 -5.13 -4.84
C LEU A 20 20.00 -5.09 -5.65
N GLU A 21 20.25 -4.00 -6.38
CA GLU A 21 21.53 -3.73 -7.07
C GLU A 21 22.69 -3.68 -6.08
N ARG A 22 22.53 -2.98 -4.95
CA ARG A 22 23.53 -2.97 -3.86
C ARG A 22 23.80 -4.36 -3.27
N GLN A 23 22.84 -5.27 -3.37
CA GLN A 23 22.97 -6.64 -2.89
C GLN A 23 23.47 -7.60 -3.97
N GLY A 24 23.77 -7.12 -5.19
CA GLY A 24 24.22 -7.94 -6.31
C GLY A 24 23.20 -9.01 -6.74
N LYS A 25 21.92 -8.84 -6.38
CA LYS A 25 20.87 -9.83 -6.69
C LYS A 25 20.27 -9.55 -8.06
N ASN A 26 20.10 -10.61 -8.84
CA ASN A 26 19.36 -10.52 -10.09
C ASN A 26 17.88 -10.25 -9.80
N PHE A 27 17.28 -9.26 -10.46
CA PHE A 27 15.91 -8.84 -10.19
C PHE A 27 15.11 -8.65 -11.47
N ASN A 28 13.82 -8.99 -11.41
CA ASN A 28 12.89 -8.72 -12.49
C ASN A 28 12.08 -7.45 -12.16
N ARG A 29 12.29 -6.39 -12.95
CA ARG A 29 11.62 -5.09 -12.79
C ARG A 29 10.10 -5.22 -12.85
N GLU A 30 9.55 -6.04 -13.74
CA GLU A 30 8.10 -6.21 -13.88
C GLU A 30 7.48 -6.86 -12.65
N LYS A 31 8.18 -7.84 -12.06
CA LYS A 31 7.74 -8.48 -10.82
C LYS A 31 7.71 -7.47 -9.66
N ILE A 32 8.75 -6.64 -9.55
CA ILE A 32 8.82 -5.59 -8.51
C ILE A 32 7.71 -4.55 -8.69
N VAL A 33 7.42 -4.13 -9.92
CA VAL A 33 6.33 -3.19 -10.20
C VAL A 33 5.00 -3.78 -9.74
N LYS A 34 4.69 -5.04 -10.08
CA LYS A 34 3.45 -5.70 -9.65
C LYS A 34 3.35 -5.82 -8.12
N GLU A 35 4.45 -6.20 -7.46
CA GLU A 35 4.49 -6.25 -5.99
C GLU A 35 4.23 -4.87 -5.38
N MET A 36 4.90 -3.82 -5.88
CA MET A 36 4.74 -2.47 -5.34
C MET A 36 3.34 -1.90 -5.64
N GLU A 37 2.73 -2.20 -6.78
CA GLU A 37 1.34 -1.83 -7.07
C GLU A 37 0.36 -2.48 -6.09
N ALA A 38 0.60 -3.72 -5.70
CA ALA A 38 -0.24 -4.41 -4.71
C ALA A 38 -0.02 -3.91 -3.27
N VAL A 39 1.23 -3.56 -2.91
CA VAL A 39 1.59 -3.19 -1.53
C VAL A 39 1.38 -1.70 -1.24
N ASN A 40 1.56 -0.81 -2.22
CA ASN A 40 1.44 0.64 -2.02
C ASN A 40 0.08 1.10 -1.47
N PRO A 41 -1.09 0.57 -1.92
CA PRO A 41 -2.38 0.93 -1.34
C PRO A 41 -2.46 0.59 0.16
N ILE A 42 -1.89 -0.54 0.56
CA ILE A 42 -1.85 -1.01 1.94
C ILE A 42 -0.92 -0.12 2.77
N ALA A 43 0.26 0.22 2.23
CA ALA A 43 1.22 1.10 2.90
C ALA A 43 0.63 2.50 3.13
N ILE A 44 -0.03 3.08 2.12
CA ILE A 44 -0.70 4.38 2.23
C ILE A 44 -1.80 4.31 3.29
N PHE A 45 -2.60 3.24 3.29
CA PHE A 45 -3.64 3.03 4.29
C PHE A 45 -3.09 2.94 5.72
N MET A 46 -1.98 2.22 5.93
CA MET A 46 -1.34 2.14 7.25
C MET A 46 -0.83 3.50 7.72
N VAL A 47 -0.18 4.29 6.85
CA VAL A 47 0.29 5.64 7.19
C VAL A 47 -0.89 6.55 7.56
N PHE A 48 -1.98 6.49 6.78
CA PHE A 48 -3.21 7.21 7.10
C PHE A 48 -3.82 6.78 8.44
N GLY A 49 -3.90 5.48 8.69
CA GLY A 49 -4.39 4.95 9.97
C GLY A 49 -3.56 5.42 11.15
N GLY A 50 -2.23 5.47 11.00
CA GLY A 50 -1.31 6.01 12.01
C GLY A 50 -1.50 7.50 12.26
N LEU A 51 -1.74 8.30 11.21
CA LEU A 51 -2.06 9.72 11.35
C LEU A 51 -3.38 9.94 12.08
N ILE A 52 -4.43 9.17 11.75
CA ILE A 52 -5.73 9.26 12.43
C ILE A 52 -5.56 8.92 13.91
N TRP A 53 -4.82 7.86 14.23
CA TRP A 53 -4.52 7.48 15.61
C TRP A 53 -3.76 8.59 16.35
N PHE A 54 -2.71 9.15 15.73
CA PHE A 54 -1.91 10.22 16.31
C PHE A 54 -2.73 11.48 16.61
N VAL A 55 -3.62 11.87 15.70
CA VAL A 55 -4.53 13.01 15.90
C VAL A 55 -5.54 12.70 17.00
N ASP A 56 -6.15 11.51 16.99
CA ASP A 56 -7.12 11.11 18.01
C ASP A 56 -6.51 11.10 19.43
N ASP A 57 -5.28 10.59 19.56
CA ASP A 57 -4.52 10.56 20.82
C ASP A 57 -4.12 11.97 21.27
N SER A 58 -3.60 12.79 20.36
CA SER A 58 -3.18 14.18 20.67
C SER A 58 -4.34 15.05 21.18
N PHE A 59 -5.53 14.88 20.61
CA PHE A 59 -6.72 15.65 20.98
C PHE A 59 -7.66 14.92 21.94
N LYS A 60 -7.35 13.67 22.33
CA LYS A 60 -8.14 12.80 23.21
C LYS A 60 -9.60 12.66 22.78
N PHE A 61 -9.85 12.58 21.47
CA PHE A 61 -11.21 12.47 20.94
C PHE A 61 -11.84 11.10 21.19
N GLY A 62 -11.04 10.03 21.29
CA GLY A 62 -11.53 8.67 21.47
C GLY A 62 -12.32 8.11 20.27
N MET A 63 -12.31 8.81 19.14
CA MET A 63 -12.96 8.39 17.89
C MET A 63 -12.23 7.24 17.22
N PHE A 64 -10.93 7.05 17.49
CA PHE A 64 -10.17 5.97 16.89
C PHE A 64 -10.77 4.61 17.21
N ASN A 65 -11.19 4.37 18.46
CA ASN A 65 -11.82 3.13 18.88
C ASN A 65 -13.14 2.84 18.14
N LEU A 66 -13.88 3.89 17.80
CA LEU A 66 -15.14 3.80 17.07
C LEU A 66 -14.89 3.51 15.58
N LEU A 67 -13.83 4.07 15.01
CA LEU A 67 -13.42 3.86 13.61
C LEU A 67 -12.67 2.55 13.38
N LEU A 68 -12.02 2.00 14.41
CA LEU A 68 -11.20 0.80 14.38
C LEU A 68 -11.86 -0.42 13.69
N PRO A 69 -13.13 -0.79 13.98
CA PRO A 69 -13.78 -1.91 13.28
C PRO A 69 -13.91 -1.66 11.76
N TYR A 70 -14.23 -0.42 11.35
CA TYR A 70 -14.34 -0.07 9.93
C TYR A 70 -12.98 -0.06 9.24
N LEU A 71 -11.95 0.47 9.90
CA LEU A 71 -10.57 0.45 9.39
C LEU A 71 -10.08 -0.99 9.18
N ARG A 72 -10.43 -1.92 10.09
CA ARG A 72 -10.12 -3.36 9.90
C ARG A 72 -10.79 -3.95 8.66
N ILE A 73 -12.08 -3.65 8.42
CA ILE A 73 -12.79 -4.14 7.23
C ILE A 73 -12.11 -3.63 5.96
N ILE A 74 -11.81 -2.32 5.90
CA ILE A 74 -11.12 -1.72 4.75
C ILE A 74 -9.75 -2.35 4.53
N PHE A 75 -9.01 -2.63 5.61
CA PHE A 75 -7.72 -3.31 5.55
C PHE A 75 -7.82 -4.71 4.92
N TYR A 76 -8.80 -5.52 5.33
CA TYR A 76 -9.02 -6.84 4.73
C TYR A 76 -9.39 -6.74 3.24
N VAL A 77 -10.24 -5.77 2.88
CA VAL A 77 -10.60 -5.52 1.47
C VAL A 77 -9.37 -5.12 0.65
N LEU A 78 -8.51 -4.24 1.18
CA LEU A 78 -7.26 -3.84 0.52
C LEU A 78 -6.28 -5.01 0.34
N ILE A 79 -6.17 -5.89 1.33
CA ILE A 79 -5.38 -7.13 1.21
C ILE A 79 -5.94 -8.01 0.09
N LEU A 80 -7.26 -8.21 0.05
CA LEU A 80 -7.90 -9.01 -1.00
C LEU A 80 -7.67 -8.40 -2.39
N ILE A 81 -7.78 -7.07 -2.53
CA ILE A 81 -7.51 -6.36 -3.79
C ILE A 81 -6.03 -6.49 -4.18
N GLY A 82 -5.10 -6.32 -3.23
CA GLY A 82 -3.66 -6.45 -3.46
C GLY A 82 -3.25 -7.87 -3.87
N LEU A 83 -3.77 -8.88 -3.16
CA LEU A 83 -3.59 -10.29 -3.52
C LEU A 83 -4.20 -10.60 -4.88
N ASN A 84 -5.38 -10.06 -5.16
CA ASN A 84 -6.03 -10.21 -6.45
C ASN A 84 -5.22 -9.59 -7.59
N HIS A 85 -4.62 -8.42 -7.39
CA HIS A 85 -3.76 -7.76 -8.37
C HIS A 85 -2.45 -8.53 -8.58
N TYR A 86 -1.89 -9.10 -7.51
CA TYR A 86 -0.64 -9.87 -7.56
C TYR A 86 -0.82 -11.25 -8.23
N PHE A 87 -1.86 -12.00 -7.87
CA PHE A 87 -2.13 -13.34 -8.40
C PHE A 87 -3.03 -13.34 -9.66
N GLY A 88 -3.75 -12.25 -9.93
CA GLY A 88 -4.63 -12.12 -11.09
C GLY A 88 -5.90 -13.00 -11.05
N TRP A 89 -6.35 -13.42 -9.87
CA TRP A 89 -7.45 -14.40 -9.70
C TRP A 89 -8.80 -13.91 -10.24
N ILE A 90 -9.13 -12.65 -10.03
CA ILE A 90 -10.36 -11.99 -10.47
C ILE A 90 -9.96 -10.91 -11.48
N ARG A 91 -10.00 -11.29 -12.77
CA ARG A 91 -10.06 -10.32 -13.86
C ARG A 91 -11.45 -9.70 -13.84
N VAL A 92 -11.57 -8.53 -13.24
CA VAL A 92 -12.74 -7.66 -13.45
C VAL A 92 -12.75 -7.34 -14.95
N LYS A 93 -13.60 -8.04 -15.72
CA LYS A 93 -13.89 -7.63 -17.10
C LYS A 93 -14.50 -6.24 -16.99
N LYS A 94 -13.78 -5.27 -17.54
CA LYS A 94 -14.20 -3.87 -17.59
C LYS A 94 -15.36 -3.72 -18.56
#